data_AF-X1J3U1-F1
#
_entry.id   AF-X1J3U1-F1
#
_cell.length_a   1.000
_cell.length_b   1.000
_cell.length_c   1.000
_cell.angle_alpha   90.00
_cell.angle_beta   90.00
_cell.angle_gamma   90.00
#
_symmetry.space_group_name_H-M   'P 1'
#
loop_
_entity.id
_entity.type
_entity.pdbx_description
1 polymer ?
#
loop_
_entity_poly.entity_id
_entity_poly.type
_entity_poly.pdbx_seq_one_letter_code
_entity_poly.pdbx_strand_id
1 'polypeptide(L)'
;NITENYPIFFGESESQRYLEQTLGYYESGALGAYDSDILLNTEWAEGIPNNKFTYEEEPDGILTGLEGFWKTLNIGLFAYAFNSKHEYLINRNVINRVYQILLPQLRIDSDPYLVFDMTRGKMYYAVSIYTYINVGSYAQYPILRFLGVSLIDVISGEMTFYENPTLDPSGDPTSPLWEIYLEKYDWQTVPEWLKAQLRYPEDLFELQLEANYKYHVRNSQTWKRGDDFHERPEDGNLFYIETDLGDGIEYIGLDLVEYKGQTATLLAGIY
;
A
#
# COMPACT_ATOMS: atom_id res chain seq x y z
N ASN A 1 -24.41 1.71 -5.76
CA ASN A 1 -24.91 2.72 -4.79
C ASN A 1 -24.38 2.36 -3.41
N ILE A 2 -23.27 2.97 -3.02
CA ILE A 2 -22.71 2.84 -1.67
C ILE A 2 -23.42 3.89 -0.80
N THR A 3 -24.03 3.44 0.29
CA THR A 3 -24.79 4.32 1.19
C THR A 3 -23.85 5.09 2.13
N GLU A 4 -24.27 6.26 2.62
CA GLU A 4 -23.51 7.03 3.64
C GLU A 4 -23.17 6.21 4.89
N ASN A 5 -23.96 5.18 5.20
CA ASN A 5 -23.75 4.27 6.33
C ASN A 5 -23.13 2.93 5.90
N TYR A 6 -22.14 2.91 5.00
CA TYR A 6 -21.47 1.68 4.60
C TYR A 6 -20.49 1.22 5.70
N PRO A 7 -20.60 -0.01 6.23
CA PRO A 7 -19.72 -0.47 7.30
C PRO A 7 -18.30 -0.69 6.79
N ILE A 8 -17.31 -0.28 7.59
CA ILE A 8 -15.88 -0.47 7.30
C ILE A 8 -15.28 -1.20 8.49
N PHE A 9 -14.94 -2.48 8.29
CA PHE A 9 -14.27 -3.32 9.28
C PHE A 9 -12.77 -3.45 9.03
N PHE A 10 -12.32 -3.23 7.79
CA PHE A 10 -10.93 -3.21 7.36
C PHE A 10 -10.64 -1.87 6.69
N GLY A 11 -9.55 -1.22 7.08
CA GLY A 11 -9.22 0.12 6.60
C GLY A 11 -7.82 0.57 6.94
N GLU A 12 -7.58 1.88 6.84
CA GLU A 12 -6.31 2.50 7.19
C GLU A 12 -6.31 3.03 8.61
N SER A 13 -5.12 3.14 9.20
CA SER A 13 -4.95 3.86 10.45
C SER A 13 -5.28 5.34 10.29
N GLU A 14 -5.69 5.97 11.38
CA GLU A 14 -5.90 7.41 11.39
C GLU A 14 -4.57 8.13 11.17
N SER A 15 -4.60 9.26 10.45
CA SER A 15 -3.38 10.04 10.23
C SER A 15 -2.72 10.39 11.56
N GLN A 16 -1.39 10.33 11.60
CA GLN A 16 -0.62 10.66 12.80
C GLN A 16 -0.99 12.03 13.38
N ARG A 17 -1.19 13.03 12.52
CA ARG A 17 -1.62 14.37 12.92
C ARG A 17 -2.96 14.37 13.66
N TYR A 18 -3.90 13.52 13.24
CA TYR A 18 -5.19 13.39 13.91
C TYR A 18 -5.05 12.71 15.28
N LEU A 19 -4.23 11.67 15.38
CA LEU A 19 -3.94 11.00 16.64
C LEU A 19 -3.29 11.96 17.65
N GLU A 20 -2.30 12.75 17.21
CA GLU A 20 -1.64 13.76 18.03
C GLU A 20 -2.60 14.85 18.52
N GLN A 21 -3.48 15.34 17.64
CA GLN A 21 -4.49 16.34 17.99
C GLN A 21 -5.54 15.80 18.99
N THR A 22 -5.88 14.52 18.86
CA THR A 22 -6.94 13.88 19.67
C THR A 22 -6.42 13.42 21.03
N LEU A 23 -5.21 12.84 21.08
CA LEU A 23 -4.60 12.29 22.29
C LEU A 23 -3.79 13.32 23.08
N GLY A 24 -3.40 14.44 22.46
CA GLY A 24 -2.70 15.55 23.11
C GLY A 24 -1.22 15.30 23.46
N TYR A 25 -0.67 14.14 23.08
CA TYR A 25 0.74 13.79 23.19
C TYR A 25 1.09 12.69 22.17
N TYR A 26 2.36 12.65 21.74
CA TYR A 26 2.89 11.59 20.87
C TYR A 26 3.52 10.47 21.71
N GLU A 27 2.91 9.30 21.72
CA GLU A 27 3.55 8.08 22.21
C GLU A 27 3.88 7.17 21.01
N SER A 28 5.16 6.81 20.87
CA SER A 28 5.60 5.83 19.88
C SER A 28 4.85 4.52 20.12
N GLY A 29 3.90 4.18 19.23
CA GLY A 29 3.03 3.00 19.38
C GLY A 29 1.56 3.33 19.67
N ALA A 30 1.13 4.59 19.56
CA ALA A 30 -0.30 4.92 19.57
C ALA A 30 -1.02 4.16 18.44
N LEU A 31 -2.00 3.34 18.82
CA LEU A 31 -2.81 2.56 17.89
C LEU A 31 -3.93 3.42 17.34
N GLY A 32 -4.02 3.54 16.02
CA GLY A 32 -5.16 4.18 15.35
C GLY A 32 -6.26 3.17 15.04
N ALA A 33 -7.26 3.64 14.29
CA ALA A 33 -8.32 2.77 13.78
C ALA A 33 -7.72 1.57 13.01
N TYR A 34 -8.32 0.40 13.16
CA TYR A 34 -7.93 -0.84 12.45
C TYR A 34 -6.52 -1.40 12.76
N ASP A 35 -5.70 -0.74 13.58
CA ASP A 35 -4.36 -1.26 13.95
C ASP A 35 -4.42 -2.41 14.95
N SER A 36 -5.51 -2.49 15.73
CA SER A 36 -5.73 -3.56 16.70
C SER A 36 -6.54 -4.71 16.12
N ASP A 37 -6.08 -5.92 16.40
CA ASP A 37 -6.89 -7.13 16.26
C ASP A 37 -8.11 -7.05 17.20
N ILE A 38 -9.21 -7.67 16.81
CA ILE A 38 -10.44 -7.68 17.61
C ILE A 38 -10.96 -9.09 17.83
N LEU A 39 -11.61 -9.30 18.96
CA LEU A 39 -12.46 -10.47 19.18
C LEU A 39 -13.87 -10.18 18.67
N LEU A 40 -14.46 -11.17 18.03
CA LEU A 40 -15.83 -11.15 17.57
C LEU A 40 -16.73 -11.82 18.62
N ASN A 41 -18.04 -11.54 18.52
CA ASN A 41 -19.05 -12.15 19.37
C ASN A 41 -18.78 -12.00 20.88
N THR A 42 -18.14 -10.89 21.26
CA THR A 42 -18.01 -10.55 22.67
C THR A 42 -19.38 -10.11 23.20
N GLU A 43 -19.69 -10.45 24.46
CA GLU A 43 -20.96 -10.05 25.10
C GLU A 43 -21.11 -8.51 25.25
N TRP A 44 -20.08 -7.75 24.88
CA TRP A 44 -20.08 -6.29 24.83
C TRP A 44 -20.63 -5.81 23.49
N ALA A 45 -21.97 -5.86 23.35
CA ALA A 45 -22.68 -5.37 22.17
C ALA A 45 -23.51 -4.11 22.43
N GLU A 46 -23.69 -3.69 23.69
CA GLU A 46 -24.69 -2.69 24.04
C GLU A 46 -24.08 -1.44 24.68
N GLY A 47 -24.44 -0.26 24.15
CA GLY A 47 -24.26 1.02 24.86
C GLY A 47 -23.39 2.08 24.17
N ILE A 48 -22.80 1.81 23.00
CA ILE A 48 -22.06 2.84 22.24
C ILE A 48 -23.04 3.57 21.30
N PRO A 49 -23.30 4.88 21.50
CA PRO A 49 -24.15 5.65 20.60
C PRO A 49 -23.62 5.57 19.16
N ASN A 50 -24.49 5.28 18.20
CA ASN A 50 -24.19 5.15 16.76
C ASN A 50 -23.40 3.91 16.31
N ASN A 51 -23.03 2.99 17.20
CA ASN A 51 -22.49 1.70 16.75
C ASN A 51 -23.64 0.75 16.37
N LYS A 52 -24.00 0.72 15.08
CA LYS A 52 -25.13 -0.07 14.55
C LYS A 52 -24.69 -1.30 13.76
N PHE A 53 -23.39 -1.53 13.62
CA PHE A 53 -22.84 -2.55 12.74
C PHE A 53 -22.20 -3.66 13.53
N THR A 54 -22.65 -4.88 13.26
CA THR A 54 -22.02 -6.12 13.72
C THR A 54 -21.31 -6.74 12.52
N TYR A 55 -20.15 -7.33 12.77
CA TYR A 55 -19.45 -8.08 11.74
C TYR A 55 -20.21 -9.40 11.50
N GLU A 56 -20.67 -9.62 10.27
CA GLU A 56 -21.50 -10.78 9.88
C GLU A 56 -20.78 -11.73 8.90
N GLU A 57 -19.60 -11.35 8.42
CA GLU A 57 -18.80 -12.14 7.49
C GLU A 57 -18.00 -13.24 8.21
N GLU A 58 -17.25 -14.05 7.45
CA GLU A 58 -16.44 -15.11 8.04
C GLU A 58 -15.30 -14.53 8.90
N PRO A 59 -15.05 -15.07 10.10
CA PRO A 59 -13.93 -14.67 10.93
C PRO A 59 -12.59 -15.17 10.34
N ASP A 60 -11.50 -14.48 10.63
CA ASP A 60 -10.15 -14.92 10.21
C ASP A 60 -9.74 -16.24 10.88
N GLY A 61 -10.31 -16.52 12.05
CA GLY A 61 -10.10 -17.79 12.71
C GLY A 61 -10.80 -17.89 14.06
N ILE A 62 -10.50 -19.00 14.74
CA ILE A 62 -11.04 -19.32 16.06
C ILE A 62 -9.88 -19.59 17.01
N LEU A 63 -9.75 -18.74 18.03
CA LEU A 63 -8.83 -18.91 19.15
C LEU A 63 -9.39 -19.96 20.11
N THR A 64 -8.59 -20.99 20.39
CA THR A 64 -8.89 -22.01 21.40
C THR A 64 -7.64 -22.40 22.19
N GLY A 65 -7.83 -22.91 23.40
CA GLY A 65 -6.74 -23.44 24.22
C GLY A 65 -5.64 -22.43 24.56
N LEU A 66 -4.39 -22.90 24.60
CA LEU A 66 -3.24 -22.09 25.03
C LEU A 66 -2.87 -20.99 24.02
N GLU A 67 -3.06 -21.26 22.72
CA GLU A 67 -2.87 -20.25 21.66
C GLU A 67 -3.85 -19.09 21.86
N GLY A 68 -5.13 -19.41 22.06
CA GLY A 68 -6.15 -18.41 22.33
C GLY A 68 -5.86 -17.60 23.60
N PHE A 69 -5.43 -18.27 24.67
CA PHE A 69 -5.01 -17.60 25.90
C PHE A 69 -3.90 -16.56 25.64
N TRP A 70 -2.80 -16.96 24.99
CA TRP A 70 -1.67 -16.06 24.75
C TRP A 70 -1.99 -14.93 23.76
N LYS A 71 -2.71 -15.22 22.67
CA LYS A 71 -3.11 -14.21 21.69
C LYS A 71 -4.02 -13.16 22.34
N THR A 72 -4.99 -13.60 23.13
CA THR A 72 -5.94 -12.71 23.83
C THR A 72 -5.24 -11.81 24.86
N LEU A 73 -4.22 -12.33 25.56
CA LEU A 73 -3.38 -11.51 26.44
C LEU A 73 -2.52 -10.52 25.66
N ASN A 74 -1.95 -10.93 24.52
CA ASN A 74 -1.09 -10.09 23.70
C ASN A 74 -1.84 -8.87 23.14
N ILE A 75 -3.12 -9.03 22.78
CA ILE A 75 -3.99 -7.95 22.32
C ILE A 75 -4.64 -7.15 23.48
N GLY A 76 -4.22 -7.39 24.73
CA GLY A 76 -4.65 -6.62 25.91
C GLY A 76 -6.03 -6.99 26.50
N LEU A 77 -6.67 -8.06 26.01
CA LEU A 77 -8.04 -8.44 26.38
C LEU A 77 -8.08 -9.46 27.53
N PHE A 78 -7.43 -9.13 28.66
CA PHE A 78 -7.26 -10.03 29.82
C PHE A 78 -8.54 -10.72 30.31
N ALA A 79 -9.69 -10.02 30.28
CA ALA A 79 -10.97 -10.57 30.72
C ALA A 79 -11.44 -11.77 29.88
N TYR A 80 -11.00 -11.85 28.62
CA TYR A 80 -11.40 -12.89 27.67
C TYR A 80 -10.38 -14.03 27.57
N ALA A 81 -9.20 -13.89 28.18
CA ALA A 81 -8.12 -14.87 28.04
C ALA A 81 -8.47 -16.26 28.60
N PHE A 82 -9.39 -16.32 29.57
CA PHE A 82 -9.82 -17.57 30.22
C PHE A 82 -11.03 -18.24 29.55
N ASN A 83 -11.61 -17.62 28.53
CA ASN A 83 -12.70 -18.21 27.79
C ASN A 83 -12.19 -19.30 26.84
N SER A 84 -13.03 -20.29 26.56
CA SER A 84 -12.62 -21.48 25.84
C SER A 84 -12.53 -21.30 24.32
N LYS A 85 -13.29 -20.36 23.76
CA LYS A 85 -13.40 -20.15 22.31
C LYS A 85 -13.76 -18.70 21.99
N HIS A 86 -12.98 -18.06 21.12
CA HIS A 86 -13.30 -16.76 20.54
C HIS A 86 -13.01 -16.72 19.04
N GLU A 87 -13.92 -16.13 18.28
CA GLU A 87 -13.66 -15.74 16.90
C GLU A 87 -12.92 -14.40 16.88
N TYR A 88 -12.10 -14.16 15.87
CA TYR A 88 -11.27 -12.97 15.81
C TYR A 88 -11.05 -12.47 14.39
N LEU A 89 -10.69 -11.18 14.28
CA LEU A 89 -10.12 -10.58 13.08
C LEU A 89 -8.71 -10.08 13.40
N ILE A 90 -7.75 -10.38 12.52
CA ILE A 90 -6.37 -9.93 12.60
C ILE A 90 -6.00 -9.00 11.45
N ASN A 91 -4.96 -8.20 11.64
CA ASN A 91 -4.41 -7.34 10.58
C ASN A 91 -5.52 -6.55 9.88
N ARG A 92 -6.35 -5.85 10.66
CA ARG A 92 -7.48 -5.10 10.09
C ARG A 92 -7.01 -3.90 9.27
N ASN A 93 -5.83 -3.40 9.58
CA ASN A 93 -5.11 -2.43 8.77
C ASN A 93 -4.73 -3.07 7.42
N VAL A 94 -5.24 -2.51 6.33
CA VAL A 94 -5.11 -3.08 4.97
C VAL A 94 -3.65 -3.20 4.51
N ILE A 95 -2.80 -2.24 4.89
CA ILE A 95 -1.36 -2.24 4.58
C ILE A 95 -0.71 -3.44 5.27
N ASN A 96 -0.94 -3.59 6.58
CA ASN A 96 -0.42 -4.72 7.35
C ASN A 96 -0.95 -6.06 6.84
N ARG A 97 -2.24 -6.14 6.49
CA ARG A 97 -2.88 -7.36 5.99
C ARG A 97 -2.20 -7.90 4.75
N VAL A 98 -1.94 -7.02 3.78
CA VAL A 98 -1.23 -7.39 2.55
C VAL A 98 0.22 -7.69 2.86
N TYR A 99 0.92 -6.80 3.57
CA TYR A 99 2.35 -6.94 3.86
C TYR A 99 2.71 -8.29 4.50
N GLN A 100 1.91 -8.76 5.46
CA GLN A 100 2.19 -9.99 6.21
C GLN A 100 2.14 -11.27 5.36
N ILE A 101 1.47 -11.25 4.20
CA ILE A 101 1.39 -12.40 3.29
C ILE A 101 2.32 -12.27 2.08
N LEU A 102 2.99 -11.13 1.93
CA LEU A 102 3.90 -10.91 0.82
C LEU A 102 5.20 -11.71 0.97
N LEU A 103 5.64 -12.30 -0.14
CA LEU A 103 6.92 -12.97 -0.22
C LEU A 103 8.06 -11.94 -0.11
N PRO A 104 9.26 -12.38 0.31
CA PRO A 104 10.43 -11.51 0.36
C PRO A 104 10.69 -10.82 -0.99
N GLN A 105 11.21 -9.59 -0.94
CA GLN A 105 11.49 -8.72 -2.10
C GLN A 105 10.25 -8.18 -2.82
N LEU A 106 9.05 -8.44 -2.31
CA LEU A 106 7.87 -7.63 -2.64
C LEU A 106 7.75 -6.48 -1.65
N ARG A 107 7.26 -5.35 -2.14
CA ARG A 107 6.91 -4.18 -1.37
C ARG A 107 5.50 -3.74 -1.74
N ILE A 108 4.89 -3.03 -0.81
CA ILE A 108 3.65 -2.31 -1.04
C ILE A 108 3.95 -0.82 -1.10
N ASP A 109 3.09 -0.12 -1.81
CA ASP A 109 3.02 1.34 -1.75
C ASP A 109 2.47 1.79 -0.39
N SER A 110 2.92 2.95 0.06
CA SER A 110 2.53 3.54 1.34
C SER A 110 1.16 4.20 1.32
N ASP A 111 0.61 4.55 0.14
CA ASP A 111 -0.70 5.19 -0.02
C ASP A 111 -1.74 4.24 -0.67
N PRO A 112 -2.43 3.40 0.12
CA PRO A 112 -3.54 2.62 -0.41
C PRO A 112 -4.76 3.52 -0.67
N TYR A 113 -5.55 3.20 -1.68
CA TYR A 113 -6.66 4.06 -2.09
C TYR A 113 -7.96 3.28 -2.26
N LEU A 114 -9.08 3.97 -2.09
CA LEU A 114 -10.40 3.37 -2.28
C LEU A 114 -10.74 3.23 -3.76
N VAL A 115 -11.30 2.06 -4.10
CA VAL A 115 -11.88 1.77 -5.41
C VAL A 115 -13.30 1.24 -5.25
N PHE A 116 -14.14 1.53 -6.24
CA PHE A 116 -15.57 1.26 -6.17
C PHE A 116 -16.03 0.41 -7.35
N ASP A 117 -16.60 -0.76 -7.06
CA ASP A 117 -17.38 -1.50 -8.04
C ASP A 117 -18.82 -0.99 -8.01
N MET A 118 -19.13 -0.05 -8.91
CA MET A 118 -20.46 0.54 -9.01
C MET A 118 -21.54 -0.46 -9.41
N THR A 119 -21.16 -1.54 -10.11
CA THR A 119 -22.06 -2.58 -10.61
C THR A 119 -22.53 -3.47 -9.47
N ARG A 120 -21.59 -3.85 -8.59
CA ARG A 120 -21.88 -4.69 -7.40
C ARG A 120 -22.21 -3.86 -6.16
N GLY A 121 -21.96 -2.55 -6.19
CA GLY A 121 -22.13 -1.67 -5.04
C GLY A 121 -21.15 -1.95 -3.91
N LYS A 122 -19.95 -2.44 -4.24
CA LYS A 122 -18.91 -2.80 -3.27
C LYS A 122 -17.77 -1.77 -3.27
N MET A 123 -17.17 -1.61 -2.09
CA MET A 123 -16.00 -0.77 -1.84
C MET A 123 -14.81 -1.64 -1.47
N TYR A 124 -13.64 -1.30 -2.01
CA TYR A 124 -12.39 -1.98 -1.71
C TYR A 124 -11.28 -0.97 -1.43
N TYR A 125 -10.31 -1.34 -0.61
CA TYR A 125 -8.99 -0.71 -0.62
C TYR A 125 -8.13 -1.40 -1.68
N ALA A 126 -7.48 -0.63 -2.53
CA ALA A 126 -6.46 -1.09 -3.45
C ALA A 126 -5.08 -0.80 -2.87
N VAL A 127 -4.31 -1.86 -2.66
CA VAL A 127 -2.90 -1.80 -2.21
C VAL A 127 -2.03 -2.20 -3.38
N SER A 128 -1.20 -1.27 -3.85
CA SER A 128 -0.26 -1.51 -4.94
C SER A 128 0.92 -2.36 -4.49
N ILE A 129 1.31 -3.35 -5.30
CA ILE A 129 2.40 -4.29 -5.01
C ILE A 129 3.45 -4.23 -6.12
N TYR A 130 4.72 -4.10 -5.73
CA TYR A 130 5.85 -4.03 -6.65
C TYR A 130 7.06 -4.81 -6.14
N THR A 131 7.97 -5.14 -7.04
CA THR A 131 9.22 -5.82 -6.70
C THR A 131 10.30 -4.85 -6.25
N TYR A 132 11.14 -5.30 -5.32
CA TYR A 132 12.38 -4.67 -4.89
C TYR A 132 13.47 -5.74 -4.83
N ILE A 133 13.93 -6.18 -6.00
CA ILE A 133 14.91 -7.28 -6.09
C ILE A 133 16.30 -6.67 -6.19
N ASN A 134 17.07 -6.78 -5.12
CA ASN A 134 18.47 -6.33 -5.12
C ASN A 134 19.34 -7.38 -5.81
N VAL A 135 19.93 -7.04 -6.95
CA VAL A 135 20.80 -7.93 -7.73
C VAL A 135 22.27 -7.90 -7.28
N GLY A 136 22.53 -7.37 -6.08
CA GLY A 136 23.83 -7.41 -5.42
C GLY A 136 24.87 -6.51 -6.11
N SER A 137 26.14 -6.89 -6.04
CA SER A 137 27.29 -6.08 -6.44
C SER A 137 27.36 -5.72 -7.94
N TYR A 138 26.45 -6.25 -8.76
CA TYR A 138 26.47 -6.07 -10.21
C TYR A 138 25.60 -4.91 -10.69
N ALA A 139 24.63 -4.46 -9.90
CA ALA A 139 23.85 -3.27 -10.22
C ALA A 139 23.74 -2.33 -9.02
N GLN A 140 23.73 -1.04 -9.32
CA GLN A 140 23.58 0.00 -8.31
C GLN A 140 22.14 0.14 -7.83
N TYR A 141 21.17 -0.23 -8.67
CA TYR A 141 19.73 -0.10 -8.40
C TYR A 141 19.05 -1.47 -8.46
N PRO A 142 18.03 -1.70 -7.62
CA PRO A 142 17.25 -2.93 -7.64
C PRO A 142 16.41 -3.03 -8.92
N ILE A 143 15.95 -4.24 -9.22
CA ILE A 143 14.89 -4.45 -10.21
C ILE A 143 13.57 -4.06 -9.55
N LEU A 144 12.92 -3.08 -10.16
CA LEU A 144 11.66 -2.49 -9.73
C LEU A 144 10.61 -2.75 -10.80
N ARG A 145 9.57 -3.53 -10.49
CA ARG A 145 8.46 -3.83 -11.39
C ARG A 145 7.13 -3.73 -10.65
N PHE A 146 6.19 -3.00 -11.25
CA PHE A 146 4.82 -2.97 -10.78
C PHE A 146 4.12 -4.27 -11.16
N LEU A 147 3.82 -5.12 -10.18
CA LEU A 147 3.18 -6.42 -10.42
C LEU A 147 1.68 -6.29 -10.54
N GLY A 148 1.06 -5.41 -9.75
CA GLY A 148 -0.37 -5.22 -9.75
C GLY A 148 -0.89 -4.72 -8.40
N VAL A 149 -2.20 -4.89 -8.18
CA VAL A 149 -2.87 -4.42 -6.96
C VAL A 149 -3.53 -5.58 -6.23
N SER A 150 -3.56 -5.51 -4.90
CA SER A 150 -4.44 -6.34 -4.07
C SER A 150 -5.65 -5.51 -3.67
N LEU A 151 -6.85 -6.01 -3.95
CA LEU A 151 -8.10 -5.43 -3.45
C LEU A 151 -8.52 -6.12 -2.16
N ILE A 152 -8.77 -5.31 -1.14
CA ILE A 152 -9.26 -5.74 0.16
C ILE A 152 -10.71 -5.28 0.28
N ASP A 153 -11.65 -6.21 0.44
CA ASP A 153 -13.05 -5.84 0.74
C ASP A 153 -13.08 -5.18 2.12
N VAL A 154 -13.62 -3.96 2.19
CA VAL A 154 -13.63 -3.18 3.44
C VAL A 154 -14.53 -3.79 4.52
N ILE A 155 -15.43 -4.70 4.14
CA ILE A 155 -16.30 -5.43 5.06
C ILE A 155 -15.64 -6.74 5.46
N SER A 156 -15.37 -7.66 4.53
CA SER A 156 -14.91 -9.01 4.85
C SER A 156 -13.39 -9.13 5.05
N GLY A 157 -12.61 -8.18 4.54
CA GLY A 157 -11.15 -8.27 4.54
C GLY A 157 -10.61 -9.32 3.56
N GLU A 158 -11.45 -9.85 2.67
CA GLU A 158 -11.04 -10.77 1.60
C GLU A 158 -10.09 -10.05 0.64
N MET A 159 -8.98 -10.71 0.31
CA MET A 159 -7.95 -10.19 -0.59
C MET A 159 -8.06 -10.84 -1.96
N THR A 160 -8.08 -10.02 -3.01
CA THR A 160 -8.06 -10.48 -4.40
C THR A 160 -6.95 -9.76 -5.16
N PHE A 161 -6.14 -10.51 -5.90
CA PHE A 161 -4.96 -9.97 -6.59
C PHE A 161 -5.30 -9.73 -8.07
N TYR A 162 -4.90 -8.58 -8.58
CA TYR A 162 -5.08 -8.20 -9.98
C TYR A 162 -3.76 -7.77 -10.60
N GLU A 163 -3.38 -8.43 -11.70
CA GLU A 163 -2.12 -8.18 -12.39
C GLU A 163 -2.13 -6.83 -13.09
N ASN A 164 -0.99 -6.13 -13.09
CA ASN A 164 -0.80 -4.93 -13.88
C ASN A 164 -1.00 -5.24 -15.38
N PRO A 165 -1.99 -4.63 -16.06
CA PRO A 165 -2.31 -4.94 -17.46
C PRO A 165 -1.23 -4.49 -18.45
N THR A 166 -0.28 -3.65 -18.03
CA THR A 166 0.84 -3.19 -18.85
C THR A 166 2.14 -3.98 -18.61
N LEU A 167 2.10 -5.00 -17.75
CA LEU A 167 3.26 -5.83 -17.45
C LEU A 167 3.51 -6.78 -18.62
N ASP A 168 4.66 -6.63 -19.29
CA ASP A 168 5.06 -7.49 -20.40
C ASP A 168 6.39 -8.20 -20.08
N PRO A 169 6.35 -9.50 -19.80
CA PRO A 169 7.57 -10.27 -19.53
C PRO A 169 8.43 -10.49 -20.77
N SER A 170 7.85 -10.50 -21.98
CA SER A 170 8.55 -10.91 -23.20
C SER A 170 9.66 -9.95 -23.64
N GLY A 171 9.52 -8.67 -23.29
CA GLY A 171 10.50 -7.62 -23.57
C GLY A 171 11.53 -7.38 -22.46
N ASP A 172 11.39 -8.02 -21.30
CA ASP A 172 12.21 -7.73 -20.12
C ASP A 172 13.22 -8.86 -19.85
N PRO A 173 14.54 -8.64 -20.04
CA PRO A 173 15.55 -9.66 -19.75
C PRO A 173 15.63 -10.03 -18.26
N THR A 174 15.01 -9.24 -17.37
CA THR A 174 14.93 -9.51 -15.94
C THR A 174 13.68 -10.30 -15.55
N SER A 175 12.80 -10.61 -16.50
CA SER A 175 11.52 -11.31 -16.27
C SER A 175 11.63 -12.59 -15.45
N PRO A 176 12.64 -13.47 -15.65
CA PRO A 176 12.75 -14.70 -14.87
C PRO A 176 12.94 -14.47 -13.36
N LEU A 177 13.37 -13.28 -12.95
CA LEU A 177 13.59 -12.93 -11.54
C LEU A 177 12.31 -12.48 -10.84
N TRP A 178 11.34 -11.93 -11.56
CA TRP A 178 10.11 -11.39 -10.96
C TRP A 178 8.85 -12.19 -11.35
N GLU A 179 8.84 -12.91 -12.47
CA GLU A 179 7.71 -13.77 -12.88
C GLU A 179 7.39 -14.84 -11.82
N ILE A 180 8.40 -15.27 -11.06
CA ILE A 180 8.21 -16.22 -9.96
C ILE A 180 7.17 -15.74 -8.93
N TYR A 181 6.94 -14.43 -8.80
CA TYR A 181 5.94 -13.87 -7.89
C TYR A 181 4.54 -13.89 -8.51
N LEU A 182 4.43 -13.84 -9.84
CA LEU A 182 3.16 -14.01 -10.54
C LEU A 182 2.63 -15.45 -10.42
N GLU A 183 3.50 -16.44 -10.20
CA GLU A 183 3.07 -17.82 -9.99
C GLU A 183 2.65 -18.13 -8.54
N LYS A 184 2.92 -17.23 -7.59
CA LYS A 184 2.73 -17.50 -6.14
C LYS A 184 1.41 -17.01 -5.59
N TYR A 185 0.80 -16.03 -6.25
CA TYR A 185 -0.52 -15.52 -5.92
C TYR A 185 -1.47 -15.78 -7.08
N ASP A 186 -2.76 -15.87 -6.78
CA ASP A 186 -3.78 -16.03 -7.80
C ASP A 186 -4.10 -14.67 -8.44
N TRP A 187 -3.20 -14.23 -9.31
CA TRP A 187 -3.35 -12.97 -10.03
C TRP A 187 -4.43 -13.09 -11.10
N GLN A 188 -5.44 -12.25 -10.99
CA GLN A 188 -6.55 -12.18 -11.94
C GLN A 188 -6.32 -11.04 -12.94
N THR A 189 -6.97 -11.14 -14.09
CA THR A 189 -7.01 -10.02 -15.04
C THR A 189 -7.85 -8.89 -14.47
N VAL A 190 -7.36 -7.65 -14.59
CA VAL A 190 -8.07 -6.45 -14.15
C VAL A 190 -9.42 -6.31 -14.88
N PRO A 191 -10.54 -6.25 -14.16
CA PRO A 191 -11.84 -5.99 -14.77
C PRO A 191 -11.96 -4.52 -15.20
N GLU A 192 -12.82 -4.26 -16.19
CA GLU A 192 -12.94 -2.92 -16.79
C GLU A 192 -13.26 -1.80 -15.78
N TRP A 193 -14.09 -2.10 -14.78
CA TRP A 193 -14.45 -1.14 -13.74
C TRP A 193 -13.26 -0.72 -12.87
N LEU A 194 -12.30 -1.64 -12.66
CA LEU A 194 -11.11 -1.39 -11.86
C LEU A 194 -10.03 -0.67 -12.69
N LYS A 195 -9.93 -1.01 -13.98
CA LYS A 195 -8.92 -0.46 -14.89
C LYS A 195 -8.89 1.07 -14.89
N ALA A 196 -10.05 1.71 -14.88
CA ALA A 196 -10.19 3.17 -14.86
C ALA A 196 -9.82 3.83 -13.50
N GLN A 197 -9.66 3.03 -12.45
CA GLN A 197 -9.36 3.49 -11.09
C GLN A 197 -7.94 3.13 -10.64
N LEU A 198 -7.20 2.35 -11.44
CA LEU A 198 -5.82 1.98 -11.12
C LEU A 198 -4.91 3.20 -11.15
N ARG A 199 -4.02 3.26 -10.15
CA ARG A 199 -2.96 4.26 -10.03
C ARG A 199 -1.60 3.58 -10.15
N TYR A 200 -0.66 4.29 -10.75
CA TYR A 200 0.74 3.88 -10.66
C TYR A 200 1.23 4.13 -9.22
N PRO A 201 1.99 3.22 -8.60
CA PRO A 201 2.43 3.40 -7.22
C PRO A 201 3.43 4.55 -7.11
N GLU A 202 3.19 5.47 -6.18
CA GLU A 202 4.03 6.65 -5.96
C GLU A 202 5.44 6.23 -5.56
N ASP A 203 5.57 5.46 -4.48
CA ASP A 203 6.86 5.00 -3.94
C ASP A 203 7.71 4.30 -5.00
N LEU A 204 7.06 3.51 -5.85
CA LEU A 204 7.74 2.82 -6.94
C LEU A 204 8.29 3.82 -7.97
N PHE A 205 7.51 4.82 -8.34
CA PHE A 205 7.93 5.83 -9.29
C PHE A 205 9.11 6.64 -8.75
N GLU A 206 9.06 7.01 -7.47
CA GLU A 206 10.14 7.74 -6.80
C GLU A 206 11.45 6.94 -6.84
N LEU A 207 11.39 5.65 -6.49
CA LEU A 207 12.54 4.75 -6.52
C LEU A 207 13.11 4.57 -7.94
N GLN A 208 12.27 4.61 -8.97
CA GLN A 208 12.71 4.56 -10.36
C GLN A 208 13.38 5.88 -10.78
N LEU A 209 12.85 7.01 -10.34
CA LEU A 209 13.44 8.33 -10.60
C LEU A 209 14.83 8.48 -9.98
N GLU A 210 15.08 7.89 -8.81
CA GLU A 210 16.42 7.90 -8.20
C GLU A 210 17.51 7.33 -9.14
N ALA A 211 17.16 6.36 -9.99
CA ALA A 211 18.05 5.84 -11.03
C ALA A 211 18.16 6.83 -12.20
N ASN A 212 17.04 7.39 -12.64
CA ASN A 212 16.99 8.34 -13.75
C ASN A 212 17.82 9.60 -13.51
N TYR A 213 17.81 10.12 -12.28
CA TYR A 213 18.59 11.29 -11.85
C TYR A 213 20.08 11.18 -12.11
N LYS A 214 20.60 9.96 -12.20
CA LYS A 214 21.96 9.71 -12.66
C LYS A 214 21.94 9.34 -14.13
N TYR A 215 21.30 8.22 -14.49
CA TYR A 215 21.47 7.53 -15.78
C TYR A 215 20.94 8.26 -17.02
N HIS A 216 20.23 9.38 -16.88
CA HIS A 216 19.89 10.23 -18.03
C HIS A 216 21.13 10.86 -18.69
N VAL A 217 22.22 11.06 -17.94
CA VAL A 217 23.46 11.67 -18.46
C VAL A 217 24.21 10.70 -19.37
N ARG A 218 24.15 10.93 -20.70
CA ARG A 218 24.78 10.03 -21.69
C ARG A 218 26.26 10.35 -22.00
N ASN A 219 26.70 11.59 -21.76
CA ASN A 219 28.07 12.02 -22.07
C ASN A 219 29.05 11.55 -20.98
N SER A 220 30.04 10.74 -21.34
CA SER A 220 30.97 10.13 -20.38
C SER A 220 31.83 11.12 -19.58
N GLN A 221 32.22 12.24 -20.16
CA GLN A 221 32.99 13.27 -19.46
C GLN A 221 32.13 14.00 -18.42
N THR A 222 30.86 14.26 -18.76
CA THR A 222 29.89 14.87 -17.84
C THR A 222 29.51 13.90 -16.73
N TRP A 223 29.27 12.63 -17.07
CA TRP A 223 29.02 11.56 -16.10
C TRP A 223 30.13 11.45 -15.06
N LYS A 224 31.39 11.44 -15.52
CA LYS A 224 32.55 11.30 -14.63
C LYS A 224 32.69 12.47 -13.64
N ARG A 225 32.25 13.66 -14.03
CA ARG A 225 32.26 14.84 -13.16
C ARG A 225 31.07 14.84 -12.20
N GLY A 226 29.91 14.36 -12.65
CA GLY A 226 28.67 14.33 -11.87
C GLY A 226 27.94 15.68 -11.83
N ASP A 227 28.36 16.65 -12.66
CA ASP A 227 27.84 18.02 -12.66
C ASP A 227 26.35 18.11 -13.09
N ASP A 228 25.84 17.10 -13.79
CA ASP A 228 24.48 17.03 -14.33
C ASP A 228 23.68 15.88 -13.68
N PHE A 229 24.09 15.44 -12.49
CA PHE A 229 23.25 14.56 -11.69
C PHE A 229 22.20 15.38 -10.99
N HIS A 230 21.01 14.81 -10.88
CA HIS A 230 19.90 15.42 -10.17
C HIS A 230 19.72 14.77 -8.80
N GLU A 231 19.02 15.47 -7.93
CA GLU A 231 18.44 14.94 -6.71
C GLU A 231 17.08 15.59 -6.48
N ARG A 232 16.25 14.94 -5.66
CA ARG A 232 14.99 15.54 -5.24
C ARG A 232 15.26 16.53 -4.10
N PRO A 233 14.62 17.72 -4.09
CA PRO A 233 14.67 18.62 -2.96
C PRO A 233 14.20 17.95 -1.67
N GLU A 234 14.72 18.40 -0.52
CA GLU A 234 14.42 17.81 0.80
C GLU A 234 12.91 17.80 1.13
N ASP A 235 12.17 18.83 0.69
CA ASP A 235 10.71 18.95 0.86
C ASP A 235 9.93 18.70 -0.45
N GLY A 236 10.56 18.09 -1.45
CA GLY A 236 9.92 17.74 -2.73
C GLY A 236 9.10 16.46 -2.61
N ASN A 237 7.91 16.44 -3.22
CA ASN A 237 7.07 15.26 -3.38
C ASN A 237 6.69 15.06 -4.84
N LEU A 238 6.36 13.82 -5.21
CA LEU A 238 5.72 13.53 -6.48
C LEU A 238 4.28 14.08 -6.46
N PHE A 239 3.87 14.70 -7.56
CA PHE A 239 2.50 15.17 -7.73
C PHE A 239 1.84 14.49 -8.90
N TYR A 240 0.68 13.88 -8.69
CA TYR A 240 -0.19 13.45 -9.78
C TYR A 240 -1.15 14.56 -10.17
N ILE A 241 -1.01 15.07 -11.39
CA ILE A 241 -1.88 16.09 -11.95
C ILE A 241 -2.61 15.57 -13.18
N GLU A 242 -3.90 15.93 -13.30
CA GLU A 242 -4.63 15.77 -14.55
C GLU A 242 -4.27 16.92 -15.48
N THR A 243 -3.78 16.61 -16.67
CA THR A 243 -3.46 17.64 -17.67
C THR A 243 -3.67 17.10 -19.08
N ASP A 244 -3.87 18.01 -20.03
CA ASP A 244 -4.01 17.68 -21.45
C ASP A 244 -2.72 18.04 -22.19
N LEU A 245 -1.96 17.03 -22.61
CA LEU A 245 -0.73 17.21 -23.40
C LEU A 245 -0.98 17.22 -24.93
N GLY A 246 -2.24 17.16 -25.36
CA GLY A 246 -2.66 17.21 -26.76
C GLY A 246 -3.43 15.99 -27.24
N ASP A 247 -3.42 14.89 -26.48
CA ASP A 247 -4.14 13.64 -26.78
C ASP A 247 -5.35 13.41 -25.84
N GLY A 248 -5.71 14.41 -25.03
CA GLY A 248 -6.79 14.35 -24.05
C GLY A 248 -6.27 14.46 -22.61
N ILE A 249 -7.19 14.37 -21.65
CA ILE A 249 -6.85 14.46 -20.22
C ILE A 249 -6.13 13.16 -19.81
N GLU A 250 -4.90 13.31 -19.32
CA GLU A 250 -4.06 12.24 -18.80
C GLU A 250 -3.58 12.57 -17.38
N TYR A 251 -3.30 11.54 -16.59
CA TYR A 251 -2.63 11.69 -15.31
C TYR A 251 -1.12 11.69 -15.53
N ILE A 252 -0.45 12.72 -15.02
CA ILE A 252 1.00 12.87 -15.11
C ILE A 252 1.57 12.93 -13.70
N GLY A 253 2.57 12.09 -13.44
CA GLY A 253 3.44 12.22 -12.28
C GLY A 253 4.47 13.31 -12.57
N LEU A 254 4.51 14.33 -11.72
CA LEU A 254 5.38 15.49 -11.83
C LEU A 254 6.31 15.51 -10.63
N ASP A 255 7.63 15.45 -10.87
CA ASP A 255 8.62 15.59 -9.81
C ASP A 255 9.58 16.77 -10.09
N LEU A 256 9.81 17.59 -9.06
CA LEU A 256 10.73 18.72 -9.14
C LEU A 256 12.12 18.24 -8.71
N VAL A 257 13.13 18.58 -9.51
CA VAL A 257 14.50 18.14 -9.25
C VAL A 257 15.49 19.29 -9.24
N GLU A 258 16.56 19.12 -8.48
CA GLU A 258 17.67 20.05 -8.38
C GLU A 258 19.00 19.42 -8.74
N TYR A 259 20.01 20.25 -9.02
CA TYR A 259 21.35 19.75 -9.30
C TYR A 259 22.02 19.25 -8.03
N LYS A 260 22.55 18.03 -8.11
CA LYS A 260 23.18 17.36 -6.98
C LYS A 260 24.37 18.13 -6.42
N GLY A 261 24.35 18.41 -5.12
CA GLY A 261 25.51 18.94 -4.39
C GLY A 261 25.87 20.39 -4.69
N GLN A 262 24.95 21.18 -5.26
CA GLN A 262 25.16 22.61 -5.45
C GLN A 262 24.78 23.42 -4.20
N THR A 263 25.59 24.43 -3.87
CA THR A 263 25.42 25.27 -2.67
C THR A 263 24.15 26.14 -2.72
N ALA A 264 23.62 26.34 -3.91
CA ALA A 264 22.26 26.83 -4.15
C ALA A 264 21.51 25.70 -4.86
N THR A 265 20.39 25.28 -4.27
CA THR A 265 19.42 24.31 -4.77
C THR A 265 18.76 24.83 -6.05
N LEU A 266 19.53 24.78 -7.14
CA LEU A 266 19.12 25.25 -8.46
C LEU A 266 18.20 24.21 -9.07
N LEU A 267 16.96 24.61 -9.36
CA LEU A 267 15.99 23.80 -10.07
C LEU A 267 16.60 23.33 -11.40
N ALA A 268 16.78 22.01 -11.53
CA ALA A 268 17.33 21.35 -12.70
C ALA A 268 16.23 21.07 -13.74
N GLY A 269 15.00 20.80 -13.29
CA GLY A 269 13.90 20.53 -14.19
C GLY A 269 12.67 19.96 -13.52
N ILE A 270 11.79 19.45 -14.39
CA ILE A 270 10.55 18.75 -14.06
C ILE A 270 10.64 17.40 -14.77
N TYR A 271 10.49 16.31 -14.01
CA TYR A 271 10.35 14.96 -14.54
C TYR A 271 8.88 14.58 -14.69
#